data_AF-A0A959B1J8-F1
#
_entry.id   AF-A0A959B1J8-F1
#
_cell.length_a   1.000
_cell.length_b   1.000
_cell.length_c   1.000
_cell.angle_alpha   90.00
_cell.angle_beta   90.00
_cell.angle_gamma   90.00
#
_symmetry.space_group_name_H-M   'P 1'
#
loop_
_entity.id
_entity.type
_entity.pdbx_description
1 polymer ?
#
loop_
_entity_poly.entity_id
_entity_poly.type
_entity_poly.pdbx_seq_one_letter_code
_entity_poly.pdbx_strand_id
1 'polypeptide(L)'
;MLKDKIQQLAKAYHQDVIGIRRHIHQNPELSFQEVETGKYIAAKLTEFGIPHQHGVAETGVVGLIQGRNGSDKVVALRADIDALPIEEANEVPYKSSKPGVM
;
A
#
# COMPACT_ATOMS: atom_id res chain seq x y z
N MET A 1 -13.11 -6.71 -23.37
CA MET A 1 -13.67 -7.47 -22.23
C MET A 1 -13.24 -6.82 -20.91
N LEU A 2 -13.80 -7.22 -19.75
CA LEU A 2 -13.42 -6.64 -18.45
C LEU A 2 -11.92 -6.77 -18.18
N LYS A 3 -11.32 -7.92 -18.53
CA LYS A 3 -9.88 -8.17 -18.43
C LYS A 3 -9.03 -7.11 -19.16
N ASP A 4 -9.37 -6.79 -20.40
CA ASP A 4 -8.60 -5.83 -21.21
C ASP A 4 -8.69 -4.43 -20.61
N LYS A 5 -9.87 -4.04 -20.10
CA LYS A 5 -10.07 -2.77 -19.41
C LYS A 5 -9.21 -2.68 -18.14
N ILE A 6 -9.16 -3.75 -17.34
CA ILE A 6 -8.30 -3.81 -16.15
C ILE A 6 -6.82 -3.65 -16.55
N GLN A 7 -6.37 -4.34 -17.60
CA GLN A 7 -5.00 -4.23 -18.08
C GLN A 7 -4.66 -2.83 -18.60
N GLN A 8 -5.59 -2.16 -19.28
CA GLN A 8 -5.43 -0.78 -19.72
C GLN A 8 -5.31 0.18 -18.54
N LEU A 9 -6.18 0.06 -17.54
CA LEU A 9 -6.12 0.89 -16.33
C LEU A 9 -4.84 0.64 -15.53
N ALA A 10 -4.42 -0.62 -15.38
CA ALA A 10 -3.16 -0.97 -14.72
C ALA A 10 -1.94 -0.31 -15.39
N LYS A 11 -1.93 -0.24 -16.73
CA LYS A 11 -0.89 0.48 -17.48
C LYS A 11 -0.98 1.99 -17.26
N ALA A 12 -2.19 2.56 -17.24
CA ALA A 12 -2.40 3.98 -17.03
C ALA A 12 -1.92 4.44 -15.65
N TYR A 13 -2.18 3.67 -14.60
CA TYR A 13 -1.78 3.99 -13.21
C TYR A 13 -0.38 3.49 -12.83
N HIS A 14 0.39 2.93 -13.77
CA HIS A 14 1.65 2.26 -13.46
C HIS A 14 2.67 3.20 -12.79
N GLN A 15 2.75 4.45 -13.23
CA GLN A 15 3.67 5.43 -12.65
C GLN A 15 3.27 5.83 -11.23
N ASP A 16 1.97 5.94 -10.94
CA ASP A 16 1.48 6.25 -9.60
C ASP A 16 1.81 5.10 -8.62
N VAL A 17 1.64 3.85 -9.08
CA VAL A 17 2.00 2.65 -8.30
C VAL A 17 3.52 2.61 -8.03
N ILE A 18 4.36 2.95 -9.01
CA ILE A 18 5.81 3.08 -8.80
C ILE A 18 6.10 4.16 -7.75
N GLY A 19 5.42 5.30 -7.82
CA GLY A 19 5.55 6.39 -6.85
C GLY A 19 5.22 5.94 -5.43
N ILE A 20 4.09 5.26 -5.24
CA ILE A 20 3.68 4.68 -3.96
C ILE A 20 4.73 3.69 -3.45
N ARG A 21 5.18 2.76 -4.29
CA ARG A 21 6.19 1.77 -3.89
C ARG A 21 7.49 2.43 -3.47
N ARG A 22 7.95 3.44 -4.21
CA ARG A 22 9.20 4.17 -3.89
C ARG A 22 9.08 4.97 -2.61
N HIS A 23 7.92 5.59 -2.36
CA HIS A 23 7.66 6.28 -1.10
C HIS A 23 7.75 5.34 0.09
N ILE A 24 7.09 4.17 0.03
CA ILE A 24 7.12 3.19 1.11
C ILE A 24 8.55 2.64 1.30
N HIS A 25 9.26 2.31 0.21
CA HIS A 25 10.65 1.84 0.24
C HIS A 25 11.60 2.85 0.89
N GLN A 26 11.43 4.15 0.62
CA GLN A 26 12.25 5.21 1.20
C GLN A 26 11.96 5.46 2.69
N ASN A 27 10.77 5.09 3.17
CA ASN A 27 10.31 5.38 4.52
C ASN A 27 9.94 4.10 5.27
N PRO A 28 10.86 3.12 5.40
CA PRO A 28 10.53 1.82 5.97
C PRO A 28 10.26 1.92 7.48
N GLU A 29 9.43 1.03 8.01
CA GLU A 29 9.14 0.92 9.44
C GLU A 29 9.16 -0.56 9.84
N LEU A 30 9.73 -0.85 11.01
CA LEU A 30 9.81 -2.21 11.52
C LEU A 30 8.43 -2.75 11.89
N SER A 31 8.35 -4.08 12.00
CA SER A 31 7.15 -4.76 12.46
C SER A 31 6.61 -4.15 13.77
N PHE A 32 5.30 -3.92 13.82
CA PHE A 32 4.57 -3.28 14.92
C PHE A 32 4.86 -1.78 15.14
N GLN A 33 5.57 -1.13 14.20
CA GLN A 33 5.92 0.29 14.27
C GLN A 33 5.54 1.05 12.99
N GLU A 34 4.71 0.46 12.13
CA GLU A 34 4.34 0.94 10.79
C GLU A 34 3.31 2.09 10.82
N VAL A 35 3.52 3.06 11.72
CA VAL A 35 2.57 4.14 11.99
C VAL A 35 2.46 5.09 10.80
N GLU A 36 3.58 5.54 10.24
CA GLU A 36 3.57 6.48 9.12
C GLU A 36 3.20 5.77 7.81
N THR A 37 3.59 4.51 7.65
CA THR A 37 3.25 3.67 6.50
C THR A 37 1.75 3.40 6.47
N GLY A 38 1.13 3.04 7.61
CA GLY A 38 -0.31 2.88 7.76
C GLY A 38 -1.08 4.17 7.44
N LYS A 39 -0.62 5.32 7.98
CA LYS A 39 -1.18 6.64 7.67
C LYS A 39 -1.11 6.98 6.18
N TYR A 40 0.03 6.70 5.55
CA TYR A 40 0.22 6.96 4.12
C TYR A 40 -0.75 6.13 3.27
N ILE A 41 -0.91 4.85 3.58
CA ILE A 41 -1.87 3.97 2.88
C ILE A 41 -3.31 4.47 3.07
N ALA A 42 -3.69 4.84 4.29
CA ALA A 42 -5.02 5.41 4.57
C ALA A 42 -5.26 6.71 3.80
N ALA A 43 -4.25 7.59 3.72
CA ALA A 43 -4.32 8.80 2.91
C ALA A 43 -4.52 8.49 1.42
N LYS A 44 -3.81 7.50 0.86
CA LYS A 44 -4.01 7.07 -0.53
C LYS A 44 -5.40 6.49 -0.77
N LEU A 45 -5.93 5.68 0.14
CA LEU A 45 -7.30 5.18 0.03
C LEU A 45 -8.32 6.32 0.10
N THR A 46 -8.07 7.36 0.89
CA THR A 46 -8.87 8.60 0.91
C THR A 46 -8.86 9.31 -0.44
N GLU A 47 -7.67 9.51 -1.02
CA GLU A 47 -7.50 10.12 -2.35
C GLU A 47 -8.26 9.33 -3.44
N PHE A 48 -8.30 8.00 -3.31
CA PHE A 48 -9.01 7.11 -4.25
C PHE A 48 -10.52 7.01 -3.98
N GLY A 49 -11.03 7.65 -2.93
CA GLY A 49 -12.43 7.58 -2.54
C GLY A 49 -12.87 6.19 -2.04
N ILE A 50 -11.94 5.41 -1.49
CA ILE A 50 -12.20 4.07 -0.96
C ILE A 50 -12.47 4.16 0.55
N PRO A 51 -13.67 3.76 1.02
CA PRO A 51 -13.95 3.66 2.46
C PRO A 51 -13.01 2.66 3.12
N HIS A 52 -12.40 3.08 4.23
CA HIS A 52 -11.43 2.27 4.96
C HIS A 52 -11.42 2.59 6.45
N GLN A 53 -10.84 1.68 7.22
CA GLN A 53 -10.48 1.85 8.63
C GLN A 53 -8.97 1.78 8.75
N HIS A 54 -8.40 2.64 9.60
CA HIS A 54 -6.98 2.64 9.95
C HIS A 54 -6.87 2.51 11.48
N GLY A 55 -5.78 1.90 11.95
CA GLY A 55 -5.60 1.57 13.37
C GLY A 55 -6.15 0.19 13.74
N VAL A 56 -6.42 -0.67 12.75
CA VAL A 56 -6.85 -2.05 12.99
C VAL A 56 -5.65 -2.85 13.48
N ALA A 57 -5.71 -3.40 14.68
CA ALA A 57 -4.54 -3.99 15.34
C ALA A 57 -3.34 -3.01 15.34
N GLU A 58 -3.59 -1.78 15.77
CA GLU A 58 -2.62 -0.67 15.94
C GLU A 58 -2.19 0.03 14.65
N THR A 59 -1.63 -0.67 13.66
CA THR A 59 -1.09 -0.06 12.42
C THR A 59 -1.80 -0.49 11.14
N GLY A 60 -2.67 -1.51 11.21
CA GLY A 60 -3.33 -2.09 10.06
C GLY A 60 -4.36 -1.16 9.39
N VAL A 61 -4.50 -1.33 8.08
CA VAL A 61 -5.48 -0.65 7.23
C VAL A 61 -6.38 -1.68 6.56
N VAL A 62 -7.70 -1.49 6.67
CA VAL A 62 -8.71 -2.35 6.04
C VAL A 62 -9.64 -1.50 5.19
N GLY A 63 -9.62 -1.71 3.87
CA GLY A 63 -10.53 -1.07 2.91
C GLY A 63 -11.64 -2.01 2.45
N LEU A 64 -12.85 -1.48 2.25
CA LEU A 64 -13.99 -2.23 1.72
C LEU A 64 -14.53 -1.56 0.46
N ILE A 65 -14.45 -2.28 -0.66
CA ILE A 65 -15.04 -1.87 -1.94
C ILE A 65 -16.34 -2.64 -2.14
N GLN A 66 -17.47 -1.96 -1.99
CA GLN A 66 -18.78 -2.57 -2.21
C GLN A 66 -19.29 -2.33 -3.64
N GLY A 67 -19.60 -3.43 -4.34
CA GLY A 67 -20.22 -3.36 -5.65
C GLY A 67 -21.66 -2.84 -5.57
N ARG A 68 -22.15 -2.25 -6.66
CA ARG A 68 -23.53 -1.71 -6.75
C ARG A 68 -24.59 -2.81 -6.88
N ASN A 69 -24.20 -3.95 -7.41
CA ASN A 69 -25.08 -5.10 -7.54
C ASN A 69 -24.96 -5.89 -6.24
N GLY A 70 -25.95 -5.76 -5.35
CA GLY A 70 -25.98 -6.45 -4.06
C GLY A 70 -25.57 -7.91 -4.21
N SER A 71 -24.55 -8.33 -3.46
CA SER A 71 -23.98 -9.67 -3.53
C SER A 71 -23.46 -10.07 -2.16
N ASP A 72 -23.70 -11.33 -1.79
CA ASP A 72 -23.18 -11.93 -0.55
C ASP A 72 -21.78 -12.53 -0.74
N LYS A 73 -21.19 -12.38 -1.94
CA LYS A 73 -19.85 -12.87 -2.24
C LYS A 73 -18.80 -11.83 -1.86
N VAL A 74 -17.81 -12.26 -1.08
CA VAL A 74 -16.71 -11.41 -0.63
C VAL A 74 -15.38 -12.05 -1.03
N VAL A 75 -14.45 -11.23 -1.54
CA VAL A 75 -13.07 -11.61 -1.82
C VAL A 75 -12.16 -10.70 -1.01
N ALA A 76 -11.27 -11.30 -0.20
CA ALA A 76 -10.28 -10.57 0.56
C ALA A 76 -8.91 -10.62 -0.15
N LEU A 77 -8.25 -9.47 -0.22
CA LEU A 77 -6.87 -9.33 -0.67
C LEU A 77 -6.03 -8.83 0.51
N ARG A 78 -4.84 -9.41 0.71
CA ARG A 78 -3.94 -9.08 1.82
C ARG A 78 -2.53 -8.81 1.31
N ALA A 79 -1.90 -7.77 1.85
CA ALA A 79 -0.49 -7.44 1.68
C ALA A 79 0.10 -7.04 3.04
N ASP A 80 1.35 -7.39 3.29
CA ASP A 80 2.18 -6.88 4.39
C ASP A 80 2.91 -5.60 3.98
N ILE A 81 3.37 -4.85 4.98
CA ILE A 81 3.93 -3.50 4.81
C ILE A 81 5.17 -3.23 5.65
N ASP A 82 5.55 -4.16 6.54
CA ASP A 82 6.66 -3.99 7.46
C ASP A 82 8.01 -4.24 6.79
N ALA A 83 9.02 -3.52 7.27
CA ALA A 83 10.41 -3.62 6.86
C ALA A 83 11.21 -4.52 7.82
N LEU A 84 12.46 -4.80 7.46
CA LEU A 84 13.39 -5.63 8.23
C LEU A 84 14.51 -4.79 8.86
N PRO A 85 15.16 -5.27 9.94
CA PRO A 85 16.31 -4.62 10.56
C PRO A 85 17.60 -4.95 9.79
N ILE A 86 17.71 -4.48 8.55
CA ILE A 86 18.86 -4.70 7.66
C ILE A 86 19.34 -3.40 7.03
N GLU A 87 20.64 -3.32 6.73
CA GLU A 87 21.20 -2.20 5.97
C GLU A 87 20.94 -2.40 4.48
N GLU A 88 20.35 -1.39 3.82
CA GLU A 88 20.15 -1.46 2.37
C GLU A 88 21.50 -1.29 1.63
N ALA A 89 21.93 -2.35 0.95
CA ALA A 89 23.15 -2.35 0.12
C ALA A 89 22.94 -1.75 -1.28
N ASN A 90 21.70 -1.48 -1.70
CA ASN A 90 21.40 -0.98 -3.02
C ASN A 90 21.72 0.51 -3.15
N GLU A 91 22.23 0.91 -4.31
CA GLU A 91 22.43 2.32 -4.68
C GLU A 91 21.36 2.74 -5.70
N VAL A 92 20.21 3.15 -5.18
CA VAL A 92 19.04 3.55 -5.97
C VAL A 92 18.48 4.89 -5.47
N PRO A 93 17.84 5.71 -6.33
CA PRO A 93 17.31 7.01 -5.91
C PRO A 93 16.23 6.96 -4.82
N TYR A 94 15.66 5.77 -4.60
CA TYR A 94 14.62 5.50 -3.61
C TYR A 94 15.11 4.65 -2.43
N LYS A 95 16.42 4.64 -2.17
CA LYS A 95 17.02 3.94 -1.03
C LYS A 95 16.34 4.35 0.28
N SER A 96 16.25 3.43 1.23
CA SER A 96 15.82 3.69 2.60
C SER A 96 16.51 4.92 3.16
N SER A 97 15.72 5.80 3.77
CA SER A 97 16.21 6.96 4.52
C SER A 97 16.56 6.64 5.96
N LYS A 98 16.31 5.40 6.43
CA LYS A 98 16.54 4.95 7.80
C LYS A 98 17.67 3.91 7.82
N PRO A 99 18.88 4.28 8.30
CA PRO A 99 19.98 3.32 8.43
C PRO A 99 19.59 2.09 9.23
N GLY A 100 20.00 0.91 8.78
CA GLY A 100 19.68 -0.38 9.40
C GLY A 100 18.22 -0.82 9.32
N VAL A 101 17.37 -0.16 8.52
CA VAL A 101 15.97 -0.54 8.32
C VAL A 101 15.63 -0.55 6.82
N MET A 102 15.19 -1.69 6.31
CA MET A 102 14.76 -1.90 4.92
C MET A 102 13.89 -3.15 4.78
#